data_AF-A0A920P5K7-F1
#
_entry.id   AF-A0A920P5K7-F1
#
_cell.length_a   1.000
_cell.length_b   1.000
_cell.length_c   1.000
_cell.angle_alpha   90.00
_cell.angle_beta   90.00
_cell.angle_gamma   90.00
#
_symmetry.space_group_name_H-M   'P 1'
#
loop_
_entity.id
_entity.type
_entity.pdbx_description
1 polymer ?
#
loop_
_entity_poly.entity_id
_entity_poly.type
_entity_poly.pdbx_seq_one_letter_code
_entity_poly.pdbx_strand_id
1 'polypeptide(L)'
;MILSDRVTQPDLPRRTRTRAPWALALVSLALVALAAVPIYVGERVASLQDQITETLQPALESAARLSLYQSRQMARLQSFLLTGDRTIRIRYNAAIAEEDSLYNDLGDLVRVMDLDVRERLARLSSESTRWRFGHLSIFDEVAGLEAGDALWAQVQGEYEELQGATREFERVIKGEVDQGRRDTQWWRTMQTWIMIGLSILALGSLLVIARVSWRVRRLVTEAEKRENALHQTVKQRDEVVSIVSHDLRNPLGVVAGAADTLIELPLDREERERQATIIARSASRMSRLIEDLLDVSRIEAGAFVVRPSAEDPNLSARGGPRDV
;
A
#
# COMPACT_ATOMS: atom_id res chain seq x y z
N MET A 1 66.42 -21.72 2.39
CA MET A 1 65.86 -21.43 1.06
C MET A 1 64.70 -22.41 0.88
N ILE A 2 63.41 -22.08 0.98
CA ILE A 2 62.63 -20.83 0.90
C ILE A 2 61.41 -20.99 1.84
N LEU A 3 61.06 -19.93 2.58
CA LEU A 3 59.78 -19.79 3.27
C LEU A 3 58.65 -19.68 2.22
N SER A 4 57.61 -20.50 2.31
CA SER A 4 56.36 -20.25 1.57
C SER A 4 55.35 -19.64 2.53
N ASP A 5 55.19 -18.34 2.34
CA ASP A 5 54.29 -17.43 3.02
C ASP A 5 52.82 -17.84 2.86
N ARG A 6 52.08 -17.97 3.97
CA ARG A 6 50.63 -18.15 3.96
C ARG A 6 49.99 -16.77 3.90
N VAL A 7 49.72 -16.31 2.68
CA VAL A 7 48.89 -15.13 2.44
C VAL A 7 47.44 -15.49 2.77
N THR A 8 46.95 -14.98 3.91
CA THR A 8 45.53 -14.94 4.27
C THR A 8 44.77 -14.10 3.24
N GLN A 9 43.96 -14.76 2.41
CA GLN A 9 43.04 -14.13 1.48
C GLN A 9 41.90 -13.43 2.26
N PRO A 10 41.56 -12.16 1.98
CA PRO A 10 40.46 -11.48 2.65
C PRO A 10 39.11 -12.04 2.17
N ASP A 11 38.26 -12.42 3.13
CA ASP A 11 36.88 -12.84 2.90
C ASP A 11 36.10 -11.76 2.13
N LEU A 12 35.78 -12.03 0.87
CA LEU A 12 34.88 -11.18 0.08
C LEU A 12 33.47 -11.19 0.70
N PRO A 13 32.81 -10.02 0.87
CA PRO A 13 31.48 -9.97 1.44
C PRO A 13 30.49 -10.75 0.55
N ARG A 14 29.85 -11.75 1.15
CA ARG A 14 28.76 -12.53 0.51
C ARG A 14 27.71 -11.56 -0.02
N ARG A 15 27.51 -11.52 -1.34
CA ARG A 15 26.43 -10.79 -2.01
C ARG A 15 25.11 -11.12 -1.32
N THR A 16 24.59 -10.20 -0.53
CA THR A 16 23.24 -10.30 0.01
C THR A 16 22.30 -10.22 -1.18
N ARG A 17 21.64 -11.34 -1.49
CA ARG A 17 20.58 -11.41 -2.50
C ARG A 17 19.49 -10.44 -2.03
N THR A 18 19.49 -9.23 -2.56
CA THR A 18 18.61 -8.15 -2.13
C THR A 18 17.17 -8.61 -2.33
N ARG A 19 16.39 -8.68 -1.24
CA ARG A 19 14.94 -8.95 -1.28
C ARG A 19 14.15 -7.77 -1.87
N ALA A 20 14.84 -6.74 -2.38
CA ALA A 20 14.31 -5.52 -2.96
C ALA A 20 13.40 -5.68 -4.20
N PRO A 21 13.60 -6.62 -5.15
CA PRO A 21 12.77 -6.65 -6.36
C PRO A 21 11.32 -7.07 -6.07
N TRP A 22 11.09 -7.88 -5.03
CA TRP A 22 9.75 -8.33 -4.66
C TRP A 22 8.89 -7.21 -4.04
N ALA A 23 9.51 -6.29 -3.29
CA ALA A 23 8.81 -5.16 -2.68
C ALA A 23 8.32 -4.17 -3.74
N LEU A 24 9.15 -3.87 -4.74
CA LEU A 24 8.75 -3.00 -5.86
C LEU A 24 7.66 -3.66 -6.72
N ALA A 25 7.81 -4.95 -7.03
CA ALA A 25 6.79 -5.70 -7.77
C ALA A 25 5.43 -5.71 -7.04
N LEU A 26 5.42 -5.88 -5.72
CA LEU A 26 4.20 -5.81 -4.89
C LEU A 26 3.55 -4.43 -4.92
N VAL A 27 4.34 -3.35 -4.85
CA VAL A 27 3.82 -1.98 -4.93
C VAL A 27 3.24 -1.70 -6.31
N SER A 28 3.94 -2.08 -7.38
CA SER A 28 3.43 -1.94 -8.75
C SER A 28 2.14 -2.71 -8.96
N LEU A 29 2.05 -3.95 -8.46
CA LEU A 29 0.83 -4.75 -8.54
C LEU A 29 -0.33 -4.10 -7.76
N ALA A 30 -0.07 -3.59 -6.55
CA ALA A 30 -1.06 -2.89 -5.75
C ALA A 30 -1.57 -1.61 -6.44
N LEU A 31 -0.69 -0.85 -7.09
CA LEU A 31 -1.05 0.34 -7.86
C LEU A 31 -1.91 0.00 -9.09
N VAL A 32 -1.57 -1.07 -9.81
CA VAL A 32 -2.40 -1.54 -10.93
C VAL A 32 -3.78 -1.99 -10.43
N ALA A 33 -3.83 -2.73 -9.33
CA ALA A 33 -5.10 -3.14 -8.71
C ALA A 33 -5.95 -1.94 -8.27
N LEU A 34 -5.32 -0.89 -7.74
CA LEU A 34 -6.01 0.35 -7.32
C LEU A 34 -6.72 1.05 -8.48
N ALA A 35 -6.21 0.91 -9.71
CA ALA A 35 -6.82 1.46 -10.92
C ALA A 35 -7.82 0.50 -11.58
N ALA A 36 -7.52 -0.81 -11.61
CA ALA A 36 -8.32 -1.80 -12.31
C ALA A 36 -9.60 -2.20 -11.54
N VAL A 37 -9.53 -2.32 -10.21
CA VAL A 37 -10.66 -2.76 -9.38
C VAL A 37 -11.88 -1.82 -9.51
N PRO A 38 -11.74 -0.48 -9.44
CA PRO A 38 -12.88 0.42 -9.63
C PRO A 38 -13.55 0.31 -11.00
N ILE A 39 -12.78 0.07 -12.06
CA ILE A 39 -13.30 -0.07 -13.42
C ILE A 39 -14.14 -1.34 -13.51
N TYR A 40 -13.57 -2.48 -13.11
CA TYR A 40 -14.26 -3.77 -13.14
C TYR A 40 -15.55 -3.77 -12.30
N VAL A 41 -15.47 -3.26 -11.07
CA VAL A 41 -16.65 -3.19 -10.19
C VAL A 41 -17.69 -2.20 -10.74
N GLY A 42 -17.25 -1.07 -11.31
CA GLY A 42 -18.12 -0.09 -11.94
C GLY A 42 -18.94 -0.69 -13.08
N GLU A 43 -18.30 -1.41 -14.01
CA GLU A 43 -18.99 -2.12 -15.09
C GLU A 43 -19.97 -3.16 -14.55
N ARG A 44 -19.58 -3.92 -13.52
CA ARG A 44 -20.45 -4.94 -12.93
C ARG A 44 -21.68 -4.33 -12.26
N VAL A 45 -21.50 -3.22 -11.53
CA VAL A 45 -22.58 -2.48 -10.88
C VAL A 45 -23.51 -1.85 -11.91
N ALA A 46 -22.98 -1.29 -13.00
CA ALA A 46 -23.78 -0.71 -14.07
C ALA A 46 -24.67 -1.78 -14.72
N SER A 47 -24.10 -2.92 -15.09
CA SER A 47 -24.86 -4.05 -15.66
C SER A 47 -25.98 -4.56 -14.74
N LEU A 48 -25.74 -4.66 -13.43
CA LEU A 48 -26.79 -5.05 -12.48
C LEU A 48 -27.87 -3.97 -12.36
N GLN A 49 -27.48 -2.70 -12.38
CA GLN A 49 -28.42 -1.60 -12.29
C GLN A 49 -29.31 -1.50 -13.54
N ASP A 50 -28.74 -1.69 -14.73
CA ASP A 50 -29.47 -1.76 -15.99
C ASP A 50 -30.48 -2.91 -15.96
N GLN A 51 -30.08 -4.11 -15.51
CA GLN A 51 -31.01 -5.23 -15.35
C GLN A 51 -32.17 -4.89 -14.39
N ILE A 52 -31.88 -4.25 -13.26
CA ILE A 52 -32.93 -3.86 -12.31
C ILE A 52 -33.90 -2.85 -12.94
N THR A 53 -33.39 -1.83 -13.62
CA THR A 53 -34.20 -0.71 -14.13
C THR A 53 -34.92 -1.04 -15.43
N GLU A 54 -34.30 -1.79 -16.33
CA GLU A 54 -34.87 -2.09 -17.65
C GLU A 54 -35.74 -3.35 -17.67
N THR A 55 -35.51 -4.32 -16.77
CA THR A 55 -36.26 -5.58 -16.80
C THR A 55 -37.00 -5.87 -15.51
N LEU A 56 -36.31 -5.91 -14.36
CA LEU A 56 -36.91 -6.40 -13.11
C LEU A 56 -37.99 -5.46 -12.57
N GLN A 57 -37.75 -4.15 -12.58
CA GLN A 57 -38.68 -3.16 -12.05
C GLN A 57 -39.95 -3.03 -12.92
N PRO A 58 -39.86 -2.92 -14.26
CA PRO A 58 -41.04 -2.97 -15.12
C PRO A 58 -41.85 -4.26 -14.94
N ALA A 59 -41.20 -5.41 -14.77
CA ALA A 59 -41.89 -6.68 -14.53
C ALA A 59 -42.67 -6.66 -13.21
N LEU A 60 -42.08 -6.11 -12.14
CA LEU A 60 -42.76 -5.96 -10.85
C LEU A 60 -43.97 -5.02 -10.93
N GLU A 61 -43.82 -3.90 -11.65
CA GLU A 61 -44.92 -2.94 -11.86
C GLU A 61 -46.07 -3.57 -12.67
N SER A 62 -45.75 -4.33 -13.71
CA SER A 62 -46.73 -5.06 -14.52
C SER A 62 -47.45 -6.14 -13.72
N ALA A 63 -46.73 -6.89 -12.86
CA ALA A 63 -47.33 -7.87 -11.95
C ALA A 63 -48.32 -7.21 -10.96
N ALA A 64 -47.96 -6.06 -10.40
CA ALA A 64 -48.85 -5.30 -9.50
C ALA A 64 -50.11 -4.79 -10.23
N ARG A 65 -49.97 -4.33 -11.49
CA ARG A 65 -51.12 -3.93 -12.32
C ARG A 65 -52.04 -5.10 -12.61
N LEU A 66 -51.49 -6.28 -12.90
CA LEU A 66 -52.25 -7.49 -13.20
C LEU A 66 -53.19 -7.89 -12.05
N SER A 67 -52.70 -7.85 -10.81
CA SER A 67 -53.52 -8.09 -9.61
C SER A 67 -54.72 -7.13 -9.51
N LEU A 68 -54.50 -5.85 -9.80
CA LEU A 68 -55.56 -4.84 -9.81
C LEU A 68 -56.57 -5.06 -10.94
N TYR A 69 -56.11 -5.49 -12.12
CA TYR A 69 -56.99 -5.83 -13.24
C TYR A 69 -57.91 -7.00 -12.91
N GLN A 70 -57.36 -8.08 -12.38
CA GLN A 70 -58.11 -9.26 -11.95
C GLN A 70 -59.16 -8.90 -10.89
N SER A 71 -58.79 -8.07 -9.91
CA SER A 71 -59.72 -7.57 -8.89
C SER A 71 -60.88 -6.77 -9.48
N ARG A 72 -60.60 -5.90 -10.45
CA ARG A 72 -61.63 -5.11 -11.16
C ARG A 72 -62.53 -6.00 -12.01
N GLN A 73 -61.96 -7.01 -12.68
CA GLN A 73 -62.73 -7.99 -13.45
C GLN A 73 -63.69 -8.77 -12.53
N MET A 74 -63.22 -9.24 -11.37
CA MET A 74 -64.06 -9.91 -10.38
C MET A 74 -65.21 -9.02 -9.88
N ALA A 75 -64.93 -7.75 -9.57
CA ALA A 75 -65.96 -6.79 -9.18
C ALA A 75 -67.01 -6.55 -10.28
N ARG A 76 -66.60 -6.56 -11.56
CA ARG A 76 -67.53 -6.47 -12.69
C ARG A 76 -68.41 -7.70 -12.81
N LEU A 77 -67.85 -8.90 -12.63
CA LEU A 77 -68.64 -10.15 -12.64
C LEU A 77 -69.70 -10.12 -11.53
N GLN A 78 -69.32 -9.73 -10.32
CA GLN A 78 -70.26 -9.57 -9.22
C GLN A 78 -71.34 -8.54 -9.53
N SER A 79 -70.97 -7.39 -10.10
CA SER A 79 -71.92 -6.36 -10.51
C SER A 79 -72.87 -6.87 -11.59
N PHE A 80 -72.40 -7.68 -12.54
CA PHE A 80 -73.23 -8.27 -13.58
C PHE A 80 -74.27 -9.24 -12.98
N LEU A 81 -73.84 -10.13 -12.08
CA LEU A 81 -74.74 -11.06 -11.40
C LEU A 81 -75.84 -10.35 -10.62
N LEU A 82 -75.51 -9.22 -9.97
CA LEU A 82 -76.48 -8.45 -9.18
C LEU A 82 -77.44 -7.61 -10.03
N THR A 83 -77.03 -7.16 -11.22
CA THR A 83 -77.78 -6.15 -12.00
C THR A 83 -78.33 -6.66 -13.33
N GLY A 84 -77.77 -7.73 -13.88
CA GLY A 84 -78.05 -8.20 -15.24
C GLY A 84 -77.64 -7.23 -16.36
N ASP A 85 -76.88 -6.18 -16.05
CA ASP A 85 -76.51 -5.14 -17.02
C ASP A 85 -75.55 -5.67 -18.10
N ARG A 86 -76.08 -5.91 -19.30
CA ARG A 86 -75.31 -6.42 -20.46
C ARG A 86 -74.18 -5.49 -20.90
N THR A 87 -74.18 -4.20 -20.54
CA THR A 87 -73.07 -3.29 -20.86
C THR A 87 -71.80 -3.65 -20.09
N ILE A 88 -71.91 -4.37 -18.97
CA ILE A 88 -70.77 -4.86 -18.19
C ILE A 88 -69.97 -5.88 -19.01
N ARG A 89 -70.63 -6.73 -19.81
CA ARG A 89 -69.96 -7.70 -20.69
C ARG A 89 -69.03 -7.04 -21.70
N ILE A 90 -69.45 -5.91 -22.28
CA ILE A 90 -68.63 -5.14 -23.23
C ILE A 90 -67.38 -4.60 -22.52
N ARG A 91 -67.55 -4.01 -21.33
CA ARG A 91 -66.43 -3.49 -20.51
C ARG A 91 -65.51 -4.59 -20.00
N TYR A 92 -66.05 -5.77 -19.75
CA TYR A 92 -65.30 -6.95 -19.34
C TYR A 92 -64.40 -7.46 -20.49
N ASN A 93 -64.95 -7.62 -21.69
CA ASN A 93 -64.19 -8.08 -22.87
C ASN A 93 -63.04 -7.12 -23.22
N ALA A 94 -63.25 -5.80 -23.11
CA ALA A 94 -62.18 -4.82 -23.31
C ALA A 94 -61.05 -4.99 -22.29
N ALA A 95 -61.38 -5.27 -21.03
CA ALA A 95 -60.39 -5.49 -19.97
C ALA A 95 -59.61 -6.79 -20.13
N ILE A 96 -60.16 -7.82 -20.78
CA ILE A 96 -59.41 -9.03 -21.14
C ILE A 96 -58.31 -8.70 -22.15
N ALA A 97 -58.62 -7.92 -23.19
CA ALA A 97 -57.63 -7.57 -24.21
C ALA A 97 -56.44 -6.79 -23.60
N GLU A 98 -56.71 -5.92 -22.62
CA GLU A 98 -55.67 -5.22 -21.85
C GLU A 98 -54.83 -6.19 -20.99
N GLU A 99 -55.46 -7.18 -20.35
CA GLU A 99 -54.77 -8.21 -19.58
C GLU A 99 -53.84 -9.06 -20.46
N ASP A 100 -54.30 -9.46 -21.66
CA ASP A 100 -53.50 -10.24 -22.60
C ASP A 100 -52.27 -9.48 -23.08
N SER A 101 -52.38 -8.17 -23.30
CA SER A 101 -51.23 -7.32 -23.61
C SER A 101 -50.21 -7.33 -22.46
N LEU A 102 -50.67 -7.24 -21.21
CA LEU A 102 -49.78 -7.27 -20.03
C LEU A 102 -49.06 -8.60 -19.88
N TYR A 103 -49.71 -9.73 -20.16
CA TYR A 103 -49.06 -11.04 -20.15
C TYR A 103 -47.97 -11.16 -21.22
N ASN A 104 -48.22 -10.62 -22.42
CA ASN A 104 -47.20 -10.60 -23.48
C ASN A 104 -45.99 -9.75 -23.08
N ASP A 105 -46.22 -8.52 -22.58
CA ASP A 105 -45.16 -7.64 -22.12
C ASP A 105 -44.35 -8.29 -20.96
N LEU A 106 -45.04 -8.94 -20.02
CA LEU A 106 -44.41 -9.71 -18.94
C LEU A 106 -43.60 -10.89 -19.49
N GLY A 107 -44.10 -11.60 -20.50
CA GLY A 107 -43.40 -12.70 -21.14
C GLY A 107 -42.07 -12.27 -21.75
N ASP A 108 -42.05 -11.10 -22.40
CA ASP A 108 -40.83 -10.54 -22.99
C ASP A 108 -39.81 -10.12 -21.92
N LEU A 109 -40.26 -9.46 -20.85
CA LEU A 109 -39.41 -9.03 -19.73
C LEU A 109 -38.80 -10.21 -18.98
N VAL A 110 -39.62 -11.24 -18.71
CA VAL A 110 -39.23 -12.41 -17.91
C VAL A 110 -38.37 -13.40 -18.70
N ARG A 111 -38.27 -13.27 -20.03
CA ARG A 111 -37.47 -14.16 -20.89
C ARG A 111 -35.98 -14.22 -20.50
N VAL A 112 -35.45 -13.12 -19.96
CA VAL A 112 -34.04 -13.01 -19.53
C VAL A 112 -33.83 -13.24 -18.02
N MET A 113 -34.90 -13.55 -17.29
CA MET A 113 -34.89 -13.80 -15.84
C MET A 113 -34.67 -15.29 -15.53
N ASP A 114 -34.53 -15.63 -14.25
CA ASP A 114 -34.27 -17.00 -13.83
C ASP A 114 -35.41 -17.96 -14.21
N LEU A 115 -35.11 -19.26 -14.18
CA LEU A 115 -36.10 -20.30 -14.48
C LEU A 115 -37.31 -20.25 -13.52
N ASP A 116 -37.10 -20.00 -12.23
CA ASP A 116 -38.19 -19.95 -11.24
C ASP A 116 -39.22 -18.86 -11.61
N VAL A 117 -38.77 -17.66 -12.01
CA VAL A 117 -39.67 -16.57 -12.43
C VAL A 117 -40.53 -16.98 -13.63
N ARG A 118 -39.90 -17.61 -14.64
CA ARG A 118 -40.59 -18.06 -15.85
C ARG A 118 -41.64 -19.12 -15.53
N GLU A 119 -41.33 -20.05 -14.64
CA GLU A 119 -42.28 -21.08 -14.18
C GLU A 119 -43.46 -20.46 -13.43
N ARG A 120 -43.21 -19.47 -12.55
CA ARG A 120 -44.29 -18.75 -11.85
C ARG A 120 -45.18 -17.97 -12.80
N LEU A 121 -44.62 -17.32 -13.84
CA LEU A 121 -45.41 -16.64 -14.87
C LEU A 121 -46.26 -17.63 -15.67
N ALA A 122 -45.68 -18.77 -16.07
CA ALA A 122 -46.41 -19.80 -16.79
C ALA A 122 -47.57 -20.37 -15.98
N ARG A 123 -47.36 -20.61 -14.67
CA ARG A 123 -48.43 -21.00 -13.75
C ARG A 123 -49.51 -19.91 -13.64
N LEU A 124 -49.11 -18.66 -13.43
CA LEU A 124 -50.05 -17.54 -13.36
C LEU A 124 -50.90 -17.40 -14.64
N SER A 125 -50.27 -17.49 -15.81
CA SER A 125 -50.98 -17.48 -17.10
C SER A 125 -51.96 -18.66 -17.23
N SER A 126 -51.56 -19.86 -16.78
CA SER A 126 -52.45 -21.02 -16.74
C SER A 126 -53.64 -20.83 -15.80
N GLU A 127 -53.44 -20.25 -14.61
CA GLU A 127 -54.52 -19.97 -13.66
C GLU A 127 -55.47 -18.89 -14.17
N SER A 128 -54.95 -17.84 -14.82
CA SER A 128 -55.78 -16.79 -15.43
C SER A 128 -56.64 -17.36 -16.55
N THR A 129 -56.05 -18.23 -17.38
CA THR A 129 -56.77 -18.92 -18.45
C THR A 129 -57.89 -19.81 -17.88
N ARG A 130 -57.59 -20.59 -16.83
CA ARG A 130 -58.58 -21.44 -16.15
C ARG A 130 -59.75 -20.60 -15.65
N TRP A 131 -59.47 -19.57 -14.85
CA TRP A 131 -60.50 -18.68 -14.30
C TRP A 131 -61.32 -18.01 -15.39
N ARG A 132 -60.69 -17.52 -16.46
CA ARG A 132 -61.35 -16.88 -17.60
C ARG A 132 -62.40 -17.80 -18.20
N PHE A 133 -62.02 -19.03 -18.55
CA PHE A 133 -62.96 -20.01 -19.12
C PHE A 133 -64.04 -20.44 -18.13
N GLY A 134 -63.71 -20.58 -16.85
CA GLY A 134 -64.65 -21.05 -15.81
C GLY A 134 -65.86 -20.14 -15.60
N HIS A 135 -65.73 -18.84 -15.88
CA HIS A 135 -66.83 -17.88 -15.69
C HIS A 135 -67.45 -17.32 -16.98
N LEU A 136 -67.02 -17.76 -18.18
CA LEU A 136 -67.61 -17.25 -19.44
C LEU A 136 -69.12 -17.51 -19.52
N SER A 137 -69.57 -18.66 -19.02
CA SER A 137 -70.98 -19.06 -19.01
C SER A 137 -71.88 -18.13 -18.20
N ILE A 138 -71.32 -17.40 -17.21
CA ILE A 138 -72.07 -16.42 -16.41
C ILE A 138 -72.75 -15.37 -17.31
N PHE A 139 -72.12 -15.02 -18.43
CA PHE A 139 -72.63 -14.00 -19.33
C PHE A 139 -73.69 -14.49 -20.34
N ASP A 140 -73.80 -15.80 -20.51
CA ASP A 140 -74.72 -16.43 -21.48
C ASP A 140 -75.97 -16.98 -20.79
N GLU A 141 -75.87 -17.33 -19.52
CA GLU A 141 -76.93 -17.96 -18.74
C GLU A 141 -77.32 -17.06 -17.57
N VAL A 142 -78.52 -16.46 -17.61
CA VAL A 142 -79.21 -16.03 -16.37
C VAL A 142 -79.67 -17.33 -15.70
N ALA A 143 -78.71 -18.08 -15.17
CA ALA A 143 -78.90 -19.38 -14.58
C ALA A 143 -79.88 -19.22 -13.40
N GLY A 144 -80.86 -20.13 -13.30
CA GLY A 144 -81.79 -20.15 -12.18
C GLY A 144 -81.05 -20.12 -10.84
N LEU A 145 -81.73 -19.60 -9.80
CA LEU A 145 -81.13 -19.25 -8.50
C LEU A 145 -80.21 -20.32 -7.90
N GLU A 146 -80.49 -21.62 -8.09
CA GLU A 146 -79.65 -22.72 -7.57
C GLU A 146 -78.39 -23.02 -8.42
N ALA A 147 -78.46 -22.87 -9.74
CA ALA A 147 -77.30 -23.08 -10.63
C ALA A 147 -76.31 -21.89 -10.57
N GLY A 148 -76.82 -20.70 -10.24
CA GLY A 148 -76.01 -19.49 -10.05
C GLY A 148 -75.09 -19.57 -8.83
N ASP A 149 -75.55 -20.13 -7.71
CA ASP A 149 -74.78 -20.20 -6.47
C ASP A 149 -73.59 -21.17 -6.57
N ALA A 150 -73.78 -22.34 -7.19
CA ALA A 150 -72.70 -23.31 -7.40
C ALA A 150 -71.66 -22.80 -8.40
N LEU A 151 -72.10 -22.19 -9.50
CA LEU A 151 -71.21 -21.56 -10.48
C LEU A 151 -70.42 -20.41 -9.84
N TRP A 152 -71.07 -19.58 -9.02
CA TRP A 152 -70.41 -18.49 -8.33
C TRP A 152 -69.36 -18.96 -7.32
N ALA A 153 -69.66 -20.02 -6.55
CA ALA A 153 -68.70 -20.63 -5.64
C ALA A 153 -67.46 -21.17 -6.38
N GLN A 154 -67.65 -21.80 -7.55
CA GLN A 154 -66.54 -22.25 -8.39
C GLN A 154 -65.69 -21.06 -8.87
N VAL A 155 -66.33 -20.00 -9.39
CA VAL A 155 -65.63 -18.81 -9.89
C VAL A 155 -64.87 -18.08 -8.79
N GLN A 156 -65.40 -18.05 -7.57
CA GLN A 156 -64.69 -17.55 -6.40
C GLN A 156 -63.45 -18.40 -6.06
N GLY A 157 -63.57 -19.73 -6.05
CA GLY A 157 -62.45 -20.62 -5.81
C GLY A 157 -61.32 -20.48 -6.84
N GLU A 158 -61.67 -20.46 -8.12
CA GLU A 158 -60.70 -20.24 -9.21
C GLU A 158 -60.06 -18.84 -9.14
N TYR A 159 -60.81 -17.81 -8.72
CA TYR A 159 -60.26 -16.47 -8.48
C TYR A 159 -59.27 -16.46 -7.31
N GLU A 160 -59.53 -17.20 -6.24
CA GLU A 160 -58.60 -17.34 -5.12
C GLU A 160 -57.29 -18.04 -5.54
N GLU A 161 -57.37 -19.09 -6.35
CA GLU A 161 -56.20 -19.76 -6.94
C GLU A 161 -55.38 -18.79 -7.82
N LEU A 162 -56.06 -18.03 -8.69
CA LEU A 162 -55.44 -17.01 -9.52
C LEU A 162 -54.73 -15.94 -8.68
N GLN A 163 -55.42 -15.38 -7.68
CA GLN A 163 -54.83 -14.39 -6.77
C GLN A 163 -53.64 -14.97 -6.00
N GLY A 164 -53.69 -16.25 -5.63
CA GLY A 164 -52.57 -16.98 -5.04
C GLY A 164 -51.36 -17.01 -5.97
N ALA A 165 -51.55 -17.40 -7.23
CA ALA A 165 -50.51 -17.42 -8.24
C ALA A 165 -49.94 -16.02 -8.53
N THR A 166 -50.79 -14.98 -8.57
CA THR A 166 -50.36 -13.59 -8.78
C THR A 166 -49.45 -13.11 -7.64
N ARG A 167 -49.85 -13.35 -6.38
CA ARG A 167 -49.02 -13.01 -5.20
C ARG A 167 -47.72 -13.79 -5.16
N GLU A 168 -47.74 -15.04 -5.59
CA GLU A 168 -46.54 -15.87 -5.66
C GLU A 168 -45.54 -15.33 -6.67
N PHE A 169 -46.02 -15.00 -7.88
CA PHE A 169 -45.23 -14.38 -8.92
C PHE A 169 -44.63 -13.02 -8.50
N GLU A 170 -45.45 -12.14 -7.92
CA GLU A 170 -44.99 -10.83 -7.40
C GLU A 170 -43.89 -11.00 -6.34
N ARG A 171 -44.05 -11.98 -5.44
CA ARG A 171 -43.06 -12.27 -4.40
C ARG A 171 -41.72 -12.72 -4.98
N VAL A 172 -41.74 -13.57 -6.00
CA VAL A 172 -40.52 -14.07 -6.65
C VAL A 172 -39.80 -12.93 -7.37
N ILE A 173 -40.51 -12.12 -8.19
CA ILE A 173 -39.89 -10.96 -8.88
C ILE A 173 -39.32 -9.96 -7.87
N LYS A 174 -40.09 -9.64 -6.82
CA LYS A 174 -39.62 -8.74 -5.76
C LYS A 174 -38.36 -9.29 -5.09
N GLY A 175 -38.30 -10.61 -4.88
CA GLY A 175 -37.12 -11.31 -4.40
C GLY A 175 -35.89 -11.09 -5.28
N GLU A 176 -36.05 -11.21 -6.61
CA GLU A 176 -34.98 -10.94 -7.57
C GLU A 176 -34.54 -9.47 -7.60
N VAL A 177 -35.49 -8.53 -7.58
CA VAL A 177 -35.19 -7.08 -7.50
C VAL A 177 -34.36 -6.79 -6.24
N ASP A 178 -34.79 -7.31 -5.10
CA ASP A 178 -34.11 -7.10 -3.82
C ASP A 178 -32.75 -7.82 -3.79
N GLN A 179 -32.62 -8.96 -4.46
CA GLN A 179 -31.33 -9.64 -4.64
C GLN A 179 -30.38 -8.82 -5.51
N GLY A 180 -30.80 -8.33 -6.67
CA GLY A 180 -29.99 -7.47 -7.53
C GLY A 180 -29.53 -6.21 -6.79
N ARG A 181 -30.38 -5.61 -5.96
CA ARG A 181 -30.02 -4.46 -5.10
C ARG A 181 -28.96 -4.83 -4.06
N ARG A 182 -29.11 -5.97 -3.38
CA ARG A 182 -28.12 -6.46 -2.41
C ARG A 182 -26.79 -6.75 -3.08
N ASP A 183 -26.80 -7.39 -4.24
CA ASP A 183 -25.60 -7.70 -5.01
C ASP A 183 -24.89 -6.41 -5.43
N THR A 184 -25.64 -5.43 -5.94
CA THR A 184 -25.13 -4.10 -6.29
C THR A 184 -24.45 -3.42 -5.09
N GLN A 185 -25.09 -3.44 -3.93
CA GLN A 185 -24.53 -2.87 -2.71
C GLN A 185 -23.29 -3.64 -2.23
N TRP A 186 -23.34 -4.97 -2.26
CA TRP A 186 -22.23 -5.84 -1.88
C TRP A 186 -20.99 -5.54 -2.72
N TRP A 187 -21.13 -5.41 -4.04
CA TRP A 187 -20.04 -5.04 -4.94
C TRP A 187 -19.41 -3.69 -4.57
N ARG A 188 -20.23 -2.65 -4.30
CA ARG A 188 -19.73 -1.33 -3.88
C ARG A 188 -19.03 -1.35 -2.53
N THR A 189 -19.58 -2.07 -1.56
CA THR A 189 -18.99 -2.21 -0.21
C THR A 189 -17.68 -2.98 -0.28
N MET A 190 -17.63 -4.08 -1.05
CA MET A 190 -16.43 -4.88 -1.28
C MET A 190 -15.32 -4.04 -1.92
N GLN A 191 -15.64 -3.27 -2.97
CA GLN A 191 -14.69 -2.34 -3.59
C GLN A 191 -14.10 -1.37 -2.56
N THR A 192 -14.95 -0.75 -1.73
CA THR A 192 -14.48 0.19 -0.70
C THR A 192 -13.48 -0.48 0.25
N TRP A 193 -13.77 -1.69 0.75
CA TRP A 193 -12.86 -2.42 1.63
C TRP A 193 -11.55 -2.83 0.94
N ILE A 194 -11.60 -3.29 -0.32
CA ILE A 194 -10.42 -3.61 -1.11
C ILE A 194 -9.54 -2.35 -1.27
N MET A 195 -10.13 -1.21 -1.59
CA MET A 195 -9.41 0.05 -1.77
C MET A 195 -8.77 0.56 -0.47
N ILE A 196 -9.48 0.45 0.67
CA ILE A 196 -8.91 0.76 1.99
C ILE A 196 -7.71 -0.15 2.27
N GLY A 197 -7.84 -1.46 2.04
CA GLY A 197 -6.75 -2.42 2.24
C GLY A 197 -5.53 -2.13 1.37
N LEU A 198 -5.73 -1.88 0.07
CA LEU A 198 -4.65 -1.51 -0.86
C LEU A 198 -3.99 -0.19 -0.48
N SER A 199 -4.76 0.80 -0.02
CA SER A 199 -4.24 2.10 0.42
C SER A 199 -3.36 1.96 1.67
N ILE A 200 -3.80 1.17 2.67
CA ILE A 200 -3.02 0.88 3.87
C ILE A 200 -1.71 0.16 3.49
N LEU A 201 -1.78 -0.81 2.59
CA LEU A 201 -0.60 -1.56 2.12
C LEU A 201 0.39 -0.64 1.39
N ALA A 202 -0.10 0.24 0.51
CA ALA A 202 0.72 1.21 -0.20
C ALA A 202 1.40 2.19 0.76
N LEU A 203 0.67 2.76 1.72
CA LEU A 203 1.21 3.65 2.76
C LEU A 203 2.26 2.94 3.63
N GLY A 204 1.98 1.71 4.06
CA GLY A 204 2.92 0.90 4.81
C GLY A 204 4.21 0.63 4.06
N SER A 205 4.13 0.30 2.76
CA SER A 205 5.31 0.11 1.91
C SER A 205 6.13 1.39 1.77
N LEU A 206 5.46 2.53 1.56
CA LEU A 206 6.12 3.83 1.45
C LEU A 206 6.86 4.21 2.75
N LEU A 207 6.27 3.92 3.90
CA LEU A 207 6.91 4.13 5.21
C LEU A 207 8.14 3.23 5.42
N VAL A 208 8.08 1.96 4.99
CA VAL A 208 9.24 1.06 5.03
C VAL A 208 10.36 1.58 4.12
N ILE A 209 10.04 1.97 2.88
CA ILE A 209 11.01 2.53 1.93
C ILE A 209 11.65 3.80 2.50
N ALA A 210 10.86 4.71 3.11
CA ALA A 210 11.38 5.91 3.75
C ALA A 210 12.31 5.57 4.92
N ARG A 211 11.94 4.62 5.77
CA ARG A 211 12.74 4.19 6.93
C ARG A 211 14.07 3.54 6.51
N VAL A 212 14.05 2.70 5.48
CA VAL A 212 15.25 2.08 4.90
C VAL A 212 16.14 3.15 4.28
N SER A 213 15.58 4.06 3.47
CA SER A 213 16.32 5.15 2.85
C SER A 213 17.00 6.04 3.88
N TRP A 214 16.31 6.37 4.98
CA TRP A 214 16.87 7.14 6.08
C TRP A 214 18.04 6.42 6.77
N ARG A 215 17.89 5.12 7.06
CA ARG A 215 18.98 4.31 7.64
C ARG A 215 20.20 4.25 6.73
N VAL A 216 20.00 4.02 5.44
CA VAL A 216 21.11 3.94 4.47
C VAL A 216 21.84 5.27 4.39
N ARG A 217 21.12 6.39 4.25
CA ARG A 217 21.73 7.74 4.24
C ARG A 217 22.56 7.98 5.50
N ARG A 218 22.02 7.63 6.67
CA ARG A 218 22.74 7.79 7.94
C ARG A 218 24.06 7.01 7.95
N LEU A 219 24.03 5.74 7.56
CA LEU A 219 25.24 4.90 7.53
C LEU A 219 26.29 5.43 6.54
N VAL A 220 25.86 5.90 5.37
CA VAL A 220 26.78 6.50 4.38
C VAL A 220 27.44 7.75 4.97
N THR A 221 26.67 8.65 5.59
CA THR A 221 27.23 9.86 6.19
C THR A 221 28.17 9.57 7.37
N GLU A 222 27.90 8.53 8.15
CA GLU A 222 28.79 8.10 9.23
C GLU A 222 30.10 7.49 8.70
N ALA A 223 30.03 6.73 7.60
CA ALA A 223 31.19 6.17 6.93
C ALA A 223 32.09 7.27 6.34
N GLU A 224 31.50 8.24 5.62
CA GLU A 224 32.23 9.38 5.05
C GLU A 224 32.94 10.21 6.15
N LYS A 225 32.29 10.42 7.30
CA LYS A 225 32.93 11.12 8.43
C LYS A 225 34.13 10.37 8.99
N ARG A 226 34.05 9.04 9.10
CA ARG A 226 35.17 8.21 9.57
C ARG A 226 36.34 8.22 8.60
N GLU A 227 36.04 8.11 7.30
CA GLU A 227 37.05 8.19 6.25
C GLU A 227 37.77 9.54 6.27
N ASN A 228 37.00 10.65 6.35
CA ASN A 228 37.57 11.98 6.43
C ASN A 228 38.43 12.19 7.69
N ALA A 229 38.01 11.65 8.84
CA ALA A 229 38.79 11.71 10.07
C ALA A 229 40.12 10.96 9.93
N LEU A 230 40.10 9.75 9.35
CA LEU A 230 41.32 8.99 9.09
C LEU A 230 42.26 9.73 8.13
N HIS A 231 41.73 10.31 7.04
CA HIS A 231 42.52 11.12 6.12
C HIS A 231 43.13 12.35 6.79
N GLN A 232 42.40 13.02 7.69
CA GLN A 232 42.95 14.14 8.46
C GLN A 232 44.08 13.70 9.38
N THR A 233 43.93 12.58 10.09
CA THR A 233 44.98 12.03 10.95
C THR A 233 46.24 11.67 10.16
N VAL A 234 46.10 11.00 9.01
CA VAL A 234 47.24 10.67 8.14
C VAL A 234 47.94 11.94 7.66
N LYS A 235 47.17 12.93 7.21
CA LYS A 235 47.72 14.20 6.73
C LYS A 235 48.49 14.96 7.82
N GLN A 236 47.96 15.01 9.05
CA GLN A 236 48.62 15.63 10.19
C GLN A 236 49.94 14.92 10.52
N ARG A 237 49.95 13.59 10.50
CA ARG A 237 51.16 12.79 10.70
C ARG A 237 52.22 13.11 9.62
N ASP A 238 51.81 13.13 8.36
CA ASP A 238 52.72 13.41 7.25
C ASP A 238 53.31 14.83 7.32
N GLU A 239 52.50 15.81 7.75
CA GLU A 239 52.93 17.20 7.97
C GLU A 239 53.97 17.29 9.09
N VAL A 240 53.75 16.64 10.24
CA VAL A 240 54.72 16.59 11.35
C VAL A 240 56.04 15.96 10.90
N VAL A 241 55.99 14.82 10.21
CA VAL A 241 57.20 14.14 9.69
C VAL A 241 57.95 15.02 8.70
N SER A 242 57.23 15.72 7.81
CA SER A 242 57.82 16.64 6.83
C SER A 242 58.55 17.81 7.52
N ILE A 243 57.90 18.46 8.49
CA ILE A 243 58.47 19.58 9.27
C ILE A 243 59.74 19.13 9.98
N VAL A 244 59.69 18.00 10.70
CA VAL A 244 60.86 17.49 11.44
C VAL A 244 61.99 17.11 10.49
N SER A 245 61.69 16.50 9.35
CA SER A 245 62.70 16.17 8.34
C SER A 245 63.41 17.41 7.79
N HIS A 246 62.66 18.49 7.56
CA HIS A 246 63.21 19.78 7.13
C HIS A 246 64.13 20.40 8.20
N ASP A 247 63.67 20.41 9.45
CA ASP A 247 64.39 21.04 10.56
C ASP A 247 65.64 20.27 10.99
N LEU A 248 65.70 18.96 10.71
CA LEU A 248 66.89 18.14 10.88
C LEU A 248 67.91 18.32 9.73
N ARG A 249 67.46 18.63 8.52
CA ARG A 249 68.35 18.81 7.36
C ARG A 249 69.30 19.98 7.52
N ASN A 250 68.84 21.07 8.16
CA ASN A 250 69.65 22.26 8.40
C ASN A 250 70.86 21.98 9.34
N PRO A 251 70.69 21.48 10.58
CA PRO A 251 71.81 21.13 11.44
C PRO A 251 72.67 19.98 10.87
N LEU A 252 72.08 19.05 10.11
CA LEU A 252 72.85 18.03 9.38
C LEU A 252 73.78 18.66 8.33
N GLY A 253 73.31 19.66 7.58
CA GLY A 253 74.14 20.44 6.66
C GLY A 253 75.29 21.18 7.35
N VAL A 254 75.03 21.72 8.56
CA VAL A 254 76.07 22.36 9.38
C VAL A 254 77.10 21.34 9.87
N VAL A 255 76.69 20.14 10.28
CA VAL A 255 77.61 19.06 10.67
C VAL A 255 78.46 18.64 9.47
N ALA A 256 77.84 18.41 8.31
CA ALA A 256 78.54 18.01 7.10
C ALA A 256 79.58 19.05 6.68
N GLY A 257 79.21 20.33 6.58
CA GLY A 257 80.13 21.39 6.18
C GLY A 257 81.29 21.61 7.17
N ALA A 258 81.02 21.53 8.48
CA ALA A 258 82.09 21.61 9.49
C ALA A 258 83.01 20.38 9.46
N ALA A 259 82.47 19.19 9.15
CA ALA A 259 83.25 17.97 8.99
C ALA A 259 84.13 18.03 7.72
N ASP A 260 83.58 18.49 6.59
CA ASP A 260 84.33 18.70 5.35
C ASP A 260 85.47 19.70 5.58
N THR A 261 85.21 20.80 6.30
CA THR A 261 86.24 21.79 6.70
C THR A 261 87.36 21.15 7.53
N LEU A 262 87.04 20.24 8.46
CA LEU A 262 88.03 19.51 9.26
C LEU A 262 88.87 18.52 8.43
N ILE A 263 88.33 17.99 7.33
CA ILE A 263 88.97 17.00 6.46
C ILE A 263 89.84 17.68 5.39
N GLU A 264 89.33 18.73 4.75
CA GLU A 264 89.91 19.31 3.53
C GLU A 264 90.93 20.42 3.80
N LEU A 265 90.83 21.13 4.93
CA LEU A 265 91.64 22.33 5.20
C LEU A 265 92.70 22.09 6.29
N PRO A 266 93.93 22.62 6.12
CA PRO A 266 94.94 22.61 7.17
C PRO A 266 94.60 23.66 8.24
N LEU A 267 93.86 23.24 9.27
CA LEU A 267 93.45 24.09 10.39
C LEU A 267 94.46 24.06 11.54
N ASP A 268 94.65 25.20 12.21
CA ASP A 268 95.33 25.24 13.50
C ASP A 268 94.46 24.58 14.60
N ARG A 269 95.02 24.50 15.81
CA ARG A 269 94.34 23.83 16.94
C ARG A 269 93.04 24.54 17.32
N GLU A 270 93.03 25.87 17.30
CA GLU A 270 91.90 26.68 17.74
C GLU A 270 90.73 26.57 16.75
N GLU A 271 91.01 26.66 15.45
CA GLU A 271 89.99 26.52 14.40
C GLU A 271 89.48 25.07 14.30
N ARG A 272 90.31 24.06 14.57
CA ARG A 272 89.88 22.66 14.68
C ARG A 272 88.94 22.44 15.87
N GLU A 273 89.27 22.99 17.05
CA GLU A 273 88.41 22.95 18.23
C GLU A 273 87.07 23.68 17.98
N ARG A 274 87.09 24.77 17.22
CA ARG A 274 85.89 25.52 16.82
C ARG A 274 84.98 24.69 15.91
N GLN A 275 85.51 24.05 14.87
CA GLN A 275 84.71 23.19 13.97
C GLN A 275 84.14 21.97 14.71
N ALA A 276 84.94 21.33 15.57
CA ALA A 276 84.46 20.24 16.43
C ALA A 276 83.33 20.70 17.37
N THR A 277 83.42 21.92 17.91
CA THR A 277 82.36 22.52 18.74
C THR A 277 81.09 22.84 17.94
N ILE A 278 81.21 23.24 16.66
CA ILE A 278 80.07 23.43 15.76
C ILE A 278 79.35 22.09 15.50
N ILE A 279 80.10 21.03 15.19
CA ILE A 279 79.55 19.67 15.02
C ILE A 279 78.83 19.21 16.28
N ALA A 280 79.48 19.30 17.44
CA ALA A 280 78.91 18.86 18.71
C ALA A 280 77.61 19.60 19.06
N ARG A 281 77.56 20.91 18.83
CA ARG A 281 76.34 21.71 19.06
C ARG A 281 75.21 21.34 18.11
N SER A 282 75.49 21.17 16.81
CA SER A 282 74.47 20.77 15.84
C SER A 282 73.98 19.33 16.07
N ALA A 283 74.86 18.40 16.43
CA ALA A 283 74.49 17.05 16.84
C ALA A 283 73.60 17.05 18.08
N SER A 284 73.96 17.81 19.13
CA SER A 284 73.12 17.99 20.32
C SER A 284 71.76 18.60 20.00
N ARG A 285 71.69 19.52 19.03
CA ARG A 285 70.43 20.13 18.58
C ARG A 285 69.55 19.11 17.83
N MET A 286 70.14 18.28 16.97
CA MET A 286 69.41 17.19 16.29
C MET A 286 68.89 16.15 17.28
N SER A 287 69.69 15.74 18.27
CA SER A 287 69.26 14.79 19.30
C SER A 287 68.05 15.32 20.08
N ARG A 288 68.05 16.59 20.47
CA ARG A 288 66.91 17.22 21.15
C ARG A 288 65.64 17.21 20.28
N LEU A 289 65.74 17.56 19.00
CA LEU A 289 64.62 17.50 18.06
C LEU A 289 64.03 16.10 17.88
N ILE A 290 64.88 15.06 17.87
CA ILE A 290 64.44 13.66 17.79
C ILE A 290 63.76 13.24 19.10
N GLU A 291 64.31 13.63 20.24
CA GLU A 291 63.77 13.34 21.57
C GLU A 291 62.39 13.99 21.75
N ASP A 292 62.23 15.25 21.34
CA ASP A 292 60.94 15.97 21.34
C ASP A 292 59.90 15.24 20.45
N LEU A 293 60.28 14.73 19.28
CA LEU A 293 59.38 13.95 18.40
C LEU A 293 58.95 12.61 19.05
N LEU A 294 59.89 11.93 19.70
CA LEU A 294 59.61 10.67 20.40
C LEU A 294 58.70 10.89 21.62
N ASP A 295 58.87 12.00 22.33
CA ASP A 295 57.99 12.38 23.44
C ASP A 295 56.57 12.68 22.97
N VAL A 296 56.40 13.41 21.87
CA VAL A 296 55.07 13.61 21.24
C VAL A 296 54.44 12.27 20.85
N SER A 297 55.20 11.36 20.23
CA SER A 297 54.71 10.03 19.84
C SER A 297 54.30 9.18 21.06
N ARG A 298 55.02 9.29 22.19
CA ARG A 298 54.68 8.61 23.45
C ARG A 298 53.42 9.18 24.11
N ILE A 299 53.24 10.50 24.02
CA ILE A 299 52.03 11.18 24.50
C ILE A 299 50.82 10.73 23.68
N GLU A 300 50.92 10.70 22.34
CA GLU A 300 49.84 10.24 21.45
C GLU A 300 49.50 8.75 21.66
N ALA A 301 50.50 7.92 21.98
CA ALA A 301 50.30 6.51 22.32
C ALA A 301 49.73 6.27 23.75
N GLY A 302 49.46 7.34 24.51
CA GLY A 302 48.90 7.26 25.86
C GLY A 302 49.88 6.75 26.93
N ALA A 303 51.19 6.73 26.64
CA ALA A 303 52.22 6.15 27.50
C ALA A 303 52.93 7.16 28.40
N PHE A 304 52.48 8.42 28.43
CA PHE A 304 53.11 9.47 29.22
C PHE A 304 52.65 9.44 30.69
N VAL A 305 53.52 8.92 31.57
CA VAL A 305 53.27 8.88 33.02
C VAL A 305 54.03 10.02 33.69
N VAL A 306 53.33 11.10 34.06
CA VAL A 306 53.88 12.15 34.91
C VAL A 306 54.03 11.58 36.32
N ARG A 307 55.26 11.47 36.82
CA ARG A 307 55.53 11.23 38.24
C ARG A 307 55.73 12.58 38.93
N PRO A 308 54.78 13.05 39.75
CA PRO A 308 54.97 14.27 40.52
C PRO A 308 56.09 14.03 41.56
N SER A 309 57.07 14.91 41.58
CA SER A 309 58.02 15.05 42.69
C SER A 309 57.76 16.40 43.33
N ALA A 310 57.63 16.46 44.65
CA ALA A 310 57.40 17.70 45.37
C ALA A 310 58.69 18.53 45.38
N GLU A 311 58.76 19.56 44.55
CA GLU A 311 59.77 20.61 44.69
C GLU A 311 59.34 21.62 45.76
N ASP A 312 60.21 21.83 46.75
CA ASP A 312 60.01 22.75 47.87
C ASP A 312 60.09 24.22 47.36
N PRO A 313 59.00 25.02 47.44
CA PRO A 313 58.94 26.36 46.85
C PRO A 313 59.92 27.37 47.45
N ASN A 314 60.60 27.05 48.55
CA ASN A 314 61.38 27.99 49.36
C ASN A 314 62.88 28.07 49.04
N LEU A 315 63.40 27.29 48.07
CA LEU A 315 64.83 27.30 47.73
C LEU A 315 65.23 28.28 46.61
N SER A 316 64.27 28.90 45.90
CA SER A 316 64.56 29.77 44.74
C SER A 316 64.65 31.27 45.05
N ALA A 317 64.52 31.70 46.32
CA ALA A 317 64.40 33.11 46.71
C ALA A 317 65.45 33.61 47.74
N ARG A 318 66.69 33.10 47.72
CA ARG A 318 67.81 33.68 48.50
C ARG A 318 69.09 33.81 47.67
N GLY A 319 69.16 34.88 46.89
CA GLY A 319 70.41 35.45 46.37
C GLY A 319 70.42 36.95 46.65
N GLY A 320 71.05 37.37 47.75
CA GLY A 320 71.16 38.78 48.15
C GLY A 320 72.24 39.56 47.36
N PRO A 321 72.23 40.91 47.46
CA PRO A 321 73.14 41.80 46.75
C PRO A 321 74.58 41.71 47.29
N ARG A 322 75.57 41.81 46.40
CA ARG A 322 76.99 42.02 46.72
C ARG A 322 77.40 43.41 46.25
N ASP A 323 77.56 44.34 47.19
CA ASP A 323 78.41 45.52 47.04
C ASP A 323 79.76 45.21 47.70
N VAL A 324 80.85 45.25 46.92
CA VAL A 324 82.08 46.08 47.06
C VAL A 324 82.78 46.08 45.71
#